data_AF-A0A3B8VAD1-F1
#
_entry.id   AF-A0A3B8VAD1-F1
#
_cell.length_a   1.000
_cell.length_b   1.000
_cell.length_c   1.000
_cell.angle_alpha   90.00
_cell.angle_beta   90.00
_cell.angle_gamma   90.00
#
_symmetry.space_group_name_H-M   'P 1'
#
loop_
_entity.id
_entity.type
_entity.pdbx_description
1 polymer ?
#
loop_
_entity_poly.entity_id
_entity_poly.type
_entity_poly.pdbx_seq_one_letter_code
_entity_poly.pdbx_strand_id
1 'polypeptide(L)'
;GGSSESPNAINNNHGPSWRMVVEMTTPIKAWGVYPGGQSGNPASLNYNAFIQNWATGNHYELTLYQNAEQAMKSTNRKVILK
;
A
#
# COMPACT_ATOMS: atom_id res chain seq x y z
N GLY A 1 6.41 -12.46 -3.43
CA GLY A 1 7.40 -12.86 -4.45
C GLY A 1 6.95 -12.41 -5.83
N GLY A 2 7.90 -12.16 -6.72
CA GLY A 2 7.71 -12.02 -8.19
C GLY A 2 9.07 -11.73 -8.87
N SER A 3 9.43 -12.26 -10.05
CA SER A 3 8.70 -13.08 -11.04
C SER A 3 9.30 -14.49 -11.27
N SER A 4 9.17 -15.17 -12.41
CA SER A 4 10.35 -15.15 -13.27
C SER A 4 10.33 -13.97 -14.22
N GLU A 5 9.30 -13.79 -15.05
CA GLU A 5 9.30 -12.69 -16.03
C GLU A 5 8.02 -11.81 -16.09
N SER A 6 7.18 -11.81 -15.05
CA SER A 6 6.05 -10.85 -14.81
C SER A 6 4.88 -11.03 -15.82
N PRO A 7 3.84 -10.17 -15.86
CA PRO A 7 3.09 -9.49 -14.80
C PRO A 7 1.90 -10.36 -14.30
N ASN A 8 1.44 -10.10 -13.07
CA ASN A 8 0.63 -11.00 -12.24
C ASN A 8 1.40 -12.26 -11.81
N ALA A 9 2.63 -12.03 -11.30
CA ALA A 9 3.61 -13.00 -10.81
C ALA A 9 3.13 -13.87 -9.62
N ILE A 10 2.00 -14.54 -9.82
CA ILE A 10 1.35 -15.47 -8.92
C ILE A 10 1.78 -16.85 -9.39
N ASN A 11 2.65 -17.50 -8.62
CA ASN A 11 2.83 -18.95 -8.68
C ASN A 11 2.09 -19.60 -7.50
N ASN A 12 2.00 -20.93 -7.48
CA ASN A 12 1.26 -21.66 -6.44
C ASN A 12 1.70 -21.34 -5.00
N ASN A 13 2.89 -20.78 -4.80
CA ASN A 13 3.48 -20.55 -3.48
C ASN A 13 3.77 -19.07 -3.17
N HIS A 14 3.83 -18.19 -4.17
CA HIS A 14 4.29 -16.82 -4.04
C HIS A 14 3.59 -15.93 -5.06
N GLY A 15 2.98 -14.85 -4.57
CA GLY A 15 2.43 -13.77 -5.37
C GLY A 15 3.01 -12.41 -4.97
N PRO A 16 2.76 -11.35 -5.74
CA PRO A 16 3.26 -10.02 -5.43
C PRO A 16 2.61 -9.50 -4.14
N SER A 17 3.43 -9.25 -3.13
CA SER A 17 2.99 -8.67 -1.85
C SER A 17 2.72 -7.17 -1.97
N TRP A 18 3.12 -6.53 -3.08
CA TRP A 18 2.99 -5.11 -3.32
C TRP A 18 2.86 -4.82 -4.82
N ARG A 19 1.99 -3.88 -5.20
CA ARG A 19 1.87 -3.32 -6.55
C ARG A 19 1.85 -1.81 -6.45
N MET A 20 2.59 -1.11 -7.31
CA MET A 20 2.68 0.35 -7.31
C MET A 20 2.85 0.91 -8.72
N VAL A 21 2.20 2.04 -8.95
CA VAL A 21 2.32 2.86 -10.17
C VAL A 21 2.72 4.26 -9.74
N VAL A 22 3.71 4.84 -10.43
CA VAL A 22 4.19 6.20 -10.15
C VAL A 22 4.11 7.02 -11.44
N GLU A 23 3.38 8.13 -11.37
CA GLU A 23 3.34 9.16 -12.40
C GLU A 23 4.37 10.24 -12.05
N MET A 24 5.38 10.39 -12.91
CA MET A 24 6.53 11.29 -12.72
C MET A 24 6.24 12.75 -13.09
N THR A 25 4.99 13.21 -12.94
CA THR A 25 4.62 14.61 -13.11
C THR A 25 5.17 15.48 -11.99
N THR A 26 5.04 16.81 -12.14
CA THR A 26 5.25 17.74 -11.03
C THR A 26 3.88 18.32 -10.64
N PRO A 27 3.28 17.94 -9.50
CA PRO A 27 3.79 17.04 -8.45
C PRO A 27 3.74 15.55 -8.83
N ILE A 28 4.60 14.74 -8.19
CA ILE A 28 4.61 13.28 -8.35
C ILE A 28 3.33 12.70 -7.77
N LYS A 29 2.69 11.79 -8.50
CA LYS A 29 1.56 11.00 -8.01
C LYS A 29 1.93 9.52 -7.95
N ALA A 30 1.52 8.85 -6.89
CA ALA A 30 1.78 7.43 -6.74
C ALA A 30 0.51 6.72 -6.26
N TRP A 31 0.34 5.48 -6.72
CA TRP A 31 -0.73 4.60 -6.28
C TRP A 31 -0.16 3.25 -5.91
N GLY A 32 -0.66 2.65 -4.83
CA GLY A 32 -0.20 1.36 -4.35
C GLY A 32 -1.31 0.49 -3.78
N VAL A 33 -1.10 -0.82 -3.78
CA VAL A 33 -1.98 -1.79 -3.14
C VAL A 33 -1.22 -3.04 -2.71
N TYR A 34 -1.62 -3.61 -1.59
CA TYR A 34 -1.13 -4.89 -1.09
C TYR A 34 -2.31 -5.76 -0.64
N PRO A 35 -2.18 -7.10 -0.66
CA PRO A 35 -3.27 -8.00 -0.27
C PRO A 35 -3.45 -8.04 1.26
N GLY A 36 -4.68 -8.24 1.72
CA GLY A 36 -5.00 -8.32 3.15
C GLY A 36 -5.63 -7.03 3.67
N GLY A 37 -5.07 -6.45 4.71
CA GLY A 37 -5.56 -5.20 5.30
C GLY A 37 -4.61 -4.68 6.38
N GLN A 38 -4.95 -3.55 6.99
CA GLN A 38 -4.07 -2.87 7.98
C GLN A 38 -4.02 -3.59 9.33
N SER A 39 -4.96 -4.50 9.61
CA SER A 39 -4.97 -5.26 10.86
C SER A 39 -4.38 -6.65 10.66
N GLY A 40 -3.48 -7.06 11.55
CA GLY A 40 -2.99 -8.44 11.63
C GLY A 40 -3.93 -9.39 12.39
N ASN A 41 -5.03 -8.89 12.97
CA ASN A 41 -6.00 -9.71 13.71
C ASN A 41 -7.05 -10.29 12.76
N PRO A 42 -7.14 -11.62 12.57
CA PRO A 42 -8.11 -12.27 11.67
C PRO A 42 -9.58 -11.95 11.98
N ALA A 43 -9.90 -11.59 13.23
CA ALA A 43 -11.26 -11.21 13.63
C ALA A 43 -11.61 -9.74 13.32
N SER A 44 -10.66 -8.95 12.81
CA SER A 44 -10.91 -7.55 12.44
C SER A 44 -11.50 -7.45 11.04
N LEU A 45 -12.50 -6.58 10.86
CA LEU A 45 -12.99 -6.18 9.53
C LEU A 45 -11.88 -5.61 8.64
N ASN A 46 -10.81 -5.07 9.24
CA ASN A 46 -9.67 -4.51 8.53
C ASN A 46 -8.58 -5.54 8.20
N TYR A 47 -8.82 -6.85 8.42
CA TYR A 47 -7.86 -7.91 8.11
C TYR A 47 -7.80 -8.22 6.61
N ASN A 48 -8.93 -8.14 5.93
CA ASN A 48 -9.09 -8.47 4.51
C ASN A 48 -9.59 -7.29 3.64
N ALA A 49 -9.62 -6.08 4.20
CA ALA A 49 -10.22 -4.90 3.58
C ALA A 49 -9.67 -4.54 2.19
N PHE A 50 -8.44 -4.94 1.87
CA PHE A 50 -7.76 -4.63 0.62
C PHE A 50 -7.69 -5.81 -0.35
N ILE A 51 -8.15 -7.01 0.06
CA ILE A 51 -8.10 -8.20 -0.80
C ILE A 51 -8.87 -7.97 -2.10
N GLN A 52 -10.08 -7.41 -2.02
CA GLN A 52 -10.89 -7.16 -3.21
C GLN A 52 -10.20 -6.18 -4.16
N ASN A 53 -9.70 -5.06 -3.66
CA ASN A 53 -9.01 -4.06 -4.48
C ASN A 53 -7.71 -4.58 -5.07
N TRP A 54 -6.95 -5.36 -4.31
CA TRP A 54 -5.77 -6.05 -4.82
C TRP A 54 -6.15 -7.05 -5.91
N ALA A 55 -7.21 -7.84 -5.74
CA ALA A 55 -7.64 -8.83 -6.72
C ALA A 55 -8.12 -8.20 -8.03
N THR A 56 -8.84 -7.07 -7.97
CA THR A 56 -9.32 -6.34 -9.15
C THR A 56 -8.27 -5.42 -9.78
N GLY A 57 -7.12 -5.22 -9.13
CA GLY A 57 -6.08 -4.30 -9.60
C GLY A 57 -6.39 -2.83 -9.33
N ASN A 58 -7.30 -2.53 -8.40
CA ASN A 58 -7.53 -1.19 -7.90
C ASN A 58 -6.40 -0.76 -6.96
N HIS A 59 -6.00 0.51 -7.05
CA HIS A 59 -4.91 1.06 -6.24
C HIS A 59 -5.40 2.22 -5.38
N TYR A 60 -4.76 2.40 -4.23
CA TYR A 60 -4.97 3.55 -3.36
C TYR A 60 -3.93 4.62 -3.66
N GLU A 61 -4.34 5.89 -3.69
CA GLU A 61 -3.40 7.01 -3.82
C GLU A 61 -2.48 7.08 -2.59
N LEU A 62 -1.19 7.24 -2.84
CA LEU A 62 -0.15 7.32 -1.83
C LEU A 62 0.26 8.79 -1.64
N THR A 63 0.09 9.30 -0.42
CA THR A 63 0.50 10.64 -0.06
C THR A 63 2.02 10.71 0.12
N LEU A 64 2.70 11.45 -0.75
CA LEU A 64 4.12 11.77 -0.61
C LEU A 64 4.28 13.14 0.07
N TYR A 65 4.86 13.17 1.27
CA TYR A 65 5.21 14.40 1.95
C TYR A 65 6.59 14.89 1.49
N GLN A 66 6.71 16.15 1.09
CA GLN A 66 7.97 16.72 0.59
C GLN A 66 8.94 17.09 1.71
N ASN A 67 8.43 17.26 2.94
CA ASN A 67 9.23 17.55 4.12
C ASN A 67 8.52 17.09 5.39
N ALA A 68 9.26 17.04 6.50
CA ALA A 68 8.76 16.62 7.80
C ALA A 68 7.65 17.55 8.33
N GLU A 69 7.68 18.85 8.01
CA GLU A 69 6.66 19.80 8.45
C GLU A 69 5.28 19.47 7.85
N GLN A 70 5.22 19.14 6.56
CA GLN A 70 4.00 18.69 5.90
C GLN A 70 3.46 17.39 6.52
N ALA A 71 4.33 16.43 6.81
CA ALA A 71 3.94 15.18 7.47
C ALA A 71 3.42 15.40 8.90
N MET A 72 3.98 16.35 9.64
CA MET A 72 3.50 16.71 10.98
C MET A 72 2.12 17.37 10.93
N LYS A 73 1.87 18.25 9.95
CA LYS A 73 0.57 18.92 9.78
C LYS A 73 -0.57 17.94 9.45
N SER A 74 -0.29 16.85 8.76
CA SER A 74 -1.29 15.82 8.42
C SER A 74 -1.52 14.79 9.52
N THR A 75 -0.73 14.81 10.59
CA THR A 75 -0.75 13.78 11.63
C THR A 75 -1.66 14.18 12.80
N ASN A 76 -2.71 13.39 13.05
CA ASN A 76 -3.62 13.59 14.20
C ASN A 76 -3.17 12.88 15.49
N ARG A 77 -2.03 12.17 15.50
CA ARG A 77 -1.54 11.41 16.67
C ARG A 77 -0.03 11.55 16.83
N LYS A 78 0.43 11.98 18.01
CA LYS A 78 1.85 12.03 18.39
C LYS A 78 2.10 11.04 19.53
N VAL A 79 2.99 10.09 19.33
CA VAL A 79 3.43 9.14 20.36
C VAL A 79 4.86 9.49 20.77
N ILE A 80 5.10 9.64 22.07
CA ILE A 80 6.43 9.88 22.63
C ILE A 80 6.76 8.67 23.52
N LEU A 81 7.77 7.90 23.13
CA LEU A 81 8.29 6.81 23.94
C LEU A 81 9.26 7.41 24.98
N LYS A 82 9.11 7.01 26.24
CA LYS A 82 10.02 7.37 27.33
C LYS A 82 11.11 6.32 27.48
#